data_AF-A0AAD8W6H2-F1
#
_entry.id   AF-A0AAD8W6H2-F1
#
_cell.length_a   1.000
_cell.length_b   1.000
_cell.length_c   1.000
_cell.angle_alpha   90.00
_cell.angle_beta   90.00
_cell.angle_gamma   90.00
#
_symmetry.space_group_name_H-M   'P 1'
#
loop_
_entity.id
_entity.type
_entity.pdbx_description
1 polymer ?
#
loop_
_entity_poly.entity_id
_entity_poly.type
_entity_poly.pdbx_seq_one_letter_code
_entity_poly.pdbx_strand_id
1 'polypeptide(L)'
;MKKFKFGELFKKGTTSTGRPSRTATQIRRSYNEDIIAPSFAPEEDNGPPNASSFPCYDFLTNAGILDDFFTLVNRAGLATYVGDERDQYCMLTKTFVESFKFQNTQFKPTVAFKIYDNPITMELETFCRALDIAPVGIARRIDDNPRDLLELYRGITNDDCRTIQRGKIRNIQLPAIKYFAYYIATSILGRENTSNISSYHLAFLNIALTGQTSYHLGSLIARRLSNRGPIFGGTIALRILTHLRLPIDPNDVPLTPRRLDITAMKSHHFVTTDSTIDNMVYRMLFADGEEKEIPLPQPGLFCIDRQPWSRTKEEVDEHMKIQDFHQQHDSEDAEPSYDCTVTYPDVSSSTYLEPGRSSSYYGDTTSWGPWE
;
A
#
# COMPACT_ATOMS: atom_id res chain seq x y z
N MET A 1 61.10 12.04 42.07
CA MET A 1 59.71 12.49 41.81
C MET A 1 59.69 13.40 40.60
N LYS A 2 59.27 12.89 39.44
CA LYS A 2 59.08 13.65 38.20
C LYS A 2 57.67 13.37 37.67
N LYS A 3 57.00 14.43 37.22
CA LYS A 3 55.60 14.50 36.78
C LYS A 3 55.36 13.61 35.56
N PHE A 4 54.25 12.86 35.53
CA PHE A 4 53.77 12.18 34.34
C PHE A 4 52.95 13.15 33.49
N LYS A 5 53.29 13.26 32.19
CA LYS A 5 52.44 13.79 31.12
C LYS A 5 51.90 12.61 30.32
N PHE A 6 50.60 12.66 30.05
CA PHE A 6 49.86 11.73 29.22
C PHE A 6 50.36 11.72 27.78
N GLY A 7 50.54 10.53 27.22
CA GLY A 7 50.80 10.30 25.81
C GLY A 7 51.39 8.91 25.60
N GLU A 8 50.83 8.18 24.63
CA GLU A 8 51.26 6.86 24.13
C GLU A 8 50.81 5.66 24.99
N LEU A 9 50.31 4.53 24.48
CA LEU A 9 50.29 3.91 23.16
C LEU A 9 49.01 3.05 23.05
N PHE A 10 48.46 2.88 21.85
CA PHE A 10 48.43 1.51 21.30
C PHE A 10 48.68 1.56 19.79
N LYS A 11 49.65 0.72 19.41
CA LYS A 11 50.28 0.64 18.10
C LYS A 11 49.35 0.06 17.05
N LYS A 12 49.48 0.63 15.86
CA LYS A 12 48.96 0.18 14.57
C LYS A 12 49.57 -1.17 14.20
N GLY A 13 48.72 -2.20 14.09
CA GLY A 13 49.00 -3.45 13.38
C GLY A 13 48.43 -3.38 11.96
N THR A 14 49.25 -3.69 10.97
CA THR A 14 49.03 -3.49 9.55
C THR A 14 48.16 -4.56 8.88
N THR A 15 47.28 -4.05 8.00
CA THR A 15 46.85 -4.59 6.69
C THR A 15 46.09 -5.91 6.60
N SER A 16 44.78 -5.80 6.37
CA SER A 16 44.05 -6.71 5.47
C SER A 16 43.28 -5.86 4.43
N THR A 17 43.71 -6.00 3.18
CA THR A 17 43.10 -5.62 1.89
C THR A 17 41.96 -4.59 1.93
N GLY A 18 42.32 -3.35 1.59
CA GLY A 18 41.38 -2.26 1.35
C GLY A 18 40.44 -2.58 0.18
N ARG A 19 39.15 -2.60 0.47
CA ARG A 19 38.09 -2.45 -0.55
C ARG A 19 38.29 -1.07 -1.19
N PRO A 20 38.28 -0.95 -2.53
CA PRO A 20 38.52 0.34 -3.18
C PRO A 20 37.48 1.34 -2.69
N SER A 21 37.98 2.45 -2.15
CA SER A 21 37.20 3.64 -1.84
C SER A 21 36.45 4.02 -3.10
N ARG A 22 35.12 3.90 -3.08
CA ARG A 22 34.28 4.39 -4.16
C ARG A 22 34.51 5.89 -4.26
N THR A 23 35.20 6.25 -5.33
CA THR A 23 35.31 7.58 -5.92
C THR A 23 34.03 8.36 -5.72
N ALA A 24 34.17 9.61 -5.26
CA ALA A 24 33.10 10.57 -5.04
C ALA A 24 32.07 10.52 -6.18
N THR A 25 30.92 9.90 -5.92
CA THR A 25 29.77 9.90 -6.81
C THR A 25 28.52 10.11 -5.98
N GLN A 26 27.85 11.23 -6.28
CA GLN A 26 26.53 11.67 -5.82
C GLN A 26 26.36 11.82 -4.30
N ILE A 27 26.11 13.07 -3.90
CA ILE A 27 25.45 13.44 -2.65
C ILE A 27 24.29 12.47 -2.41
N ARG A 28 24.40 11.61 -1.39
CA ARG A 28 23.28 10.76 -0.95
C ARG A 28 22.16 11.68 -0.46
N ARG A 29 21.09 11.78 -1.26
CA ARG A 29 19.86 12.50 -0.89
C ARG A 29 19.20 11.77 0.28
N SER A 30 19.22 12.40 1.46
CA SER A 30 18.49 11.93 2.63
C SER A 30 17.00 12.21 2.41
N TYR A 31 16.18 11.19 2.19
CA TYR A 31 14.72 11.31 2.03
C TYR A 31 14.01 11.35 3.39
N ASN A 32 14.53 12.19 4.29
CA ASN A 32 13.97 12.36 5.62
C ASN A 32 13.09 13.61 5.57
N GLU A 33 11.78 13.43 5.38
CA GLU A 33 10.80 14.52 5.22
C GLU A 33 10.77 15.47 6.42
N ASP A 34 11.23 15.01 7.58
CA ASP A 34 11.31 15.77 8.82
C ASP A 34 12.69 16.46 9.05
N ILE A 35 13.76 16.03 8.38
CA ILE A 35 15.11 16.54 8.69
C ILE A 35 15.74 17.27 7.50
N ILE A 36 15.52 16.83 6.26
CA ILE A 36 16.09 17.47 5.07
C ILE A 36 15.15 17.20 3.88
N ALA A 37 14.23 18.12 3.58
CA ALA A 37 13.74 18.22 2.21
C ALA A 37 14.94 18.57 1.32
N PRO A 38 15.10 17.97 0.13
CA PRO A 38 16.16 18.39 -0.77
C PRO A 38 16.00 19.90 -1.02
N SER A 39 17.05 20.68 -0.76
CA SER A 39 17.03 22.12 -1.04
C SER A 39 17.17 22.31 -2.54
N PHE A 40 16.06 22.45 -3.26
CA PHE A 40 16.10 22.95 -4.62
C PHE A 40 16.18 24.47 -4.55
N ALA A 41 17.09 25.08 -5.32
CA ALA A 41 17.16 26.54 -5.42
C ALA A 41 15.81 27.09 -5.94
N PRO A 42 15.41 28.33 -5.62
CA PRO A 42 14.13 28.91 -6.05
C PRO A 42 13.86 28.82 -7.56
N GLU A 43 14.92 28.73 -8.35
CA GLU A 43 14.92 28.73 -9.82
C GLU A 43 15.21 27.35 -10.45
N GLU A 44 15.43 26.30 -9.65
CA GLU A 44 15.64 24.95 -10.18
C GLU A 44 14.30 24.29 -10.54
N ASP A 45 14.14 23.97 -11.82
CA ASP A 45 13.07 23.11 -12.34
C ASP A 45 13.11 21.75 -11.59
N ASN A 46 12.00 21.36 -10.95
CA ASN A 46 11.92 20.08 -10.24
C ASN A 46 11.82 18.87 -11.20
N GLY A 47 11.89 19.13 -12.51
CA GLY A 47 11.93 18.13 -13.57
C GLY A 47 10.56 17.91 -14.22
N PRO A 48 10.41 16.79 -14.96
CA PRO A 48 9.12 16.42 -15.52
C PRO A 48 8.18 15.85 -14.43
N PRO A 49 6.86 16.09 -14.55
CA PRO A 49 5.85 15.44 -13.72
C PRO A 49 5.80 13.93 -13.96
N ASN A 50 5.49 13.19 -12.90
CA ASN A 50 5.33 11.74 -12.89
C ASN A 50 3.87 11.38 -12.58
N ALA A 51 3.35 10.36 -13.26
CA ALA A 51 2.05 9.81 -12.94
C ALA A 51 2.06 9.08 -11.59
N SER A 52 1.01 9.29 -10.79
CA SER A 52 0.63 8.44 -9.66
C SER A 52 0.39 6.99 -10.13
N SER A 53 0.69 6.02 -9.27
CA SER A 53 0.50 4.59 -9.58
C SER A 53 -0.84 4.06 -9.04
N PHE A 54 -1.66 3.49 -9.90
CA PHE A 54 -2.91 2.86 -9.51
C PHE A 54 -2.73 1.39 -9.11
N PRO A 55 -3.61 0.84 -8.26
CA PRO A 55 -3.60 -0.58 -7.97
C PRO A 55 -3.87 -1.42 -9.24
N CYS A 56 -3.21 -2.56 -9.37
CA CYS A 56 -3.50 -3.56 -10.39
C CYS A 56 -4.41 -4.64 -9.81
N TYR A 57 -5.65 -4.71 -10.30
CA TYR A 57 -6.63 -5.72 -9.85
C TYR A 57 -6.15 -7.14 -10.13
N ASP A 58 -5.62 -7.42 -11.32
CA ASP A 58 -5.12 -8.75 -11.66
C ASP A 58 -4.01 -9.19 -10.71
N PHE A 59 -3.07 -8.30 -10.38
CA PHE A 59 -2.03 -8.60 -9.41
C PHE A 59 -2.62 -8.90 -8.03
N LEU A 60 -3.50 -8.01 -7.53
CA LEU A 60 -4.11 -8.15 -6.20
C LEU A 60 -4.93 -9.44 -6.05
N THR A 61 -5.70 -9.80 -7.07
CA THR A 61 -6.51 -11.03 -7.11
C THR A 61 -5.63 -12.26 -7.10
N ASN A 62 -4.65 -12.35 -8.02
CA ASN A 62 -3.78 -13.53 -8.13
C ASN A 62 -2.84 -13.68 -6.92
N ALA A 63 -2.43 -12.56 -6.31
CA ALA A 63 -1.68 -12.58 -5.05
C ALA A 63 -2.54 -12.97 -3.82
N GLY A 64 -3.88 -13.01 -3.96
CA GLY A 64 -4.81 -13.29 -2.87
C GLY A 64 -4.84 -12.20 -1.79
N ILE A 65 -4.65 -10.94 -2.17
CA ILE A 65 -4.61 -9.80 -1.22
C ILE A 65 -5.61 -8.70 -1.56
N LEU A 66 -6.53 -8.95 -2.51
CA LEU A 66 -7.51 -7.98 -2.98
C LEU A 66 -8.40 -7.44 -1.83
N ASP A 67 -9.04 -8.33 -1.09
CA ASP A 67 -10.00 -7.96 -0.05
C ASP A 67 -9.31 -7.24 1.11
N ASP A 68 -8.15 -7.75 1.54
CA ASP A 68 -7.32 -7.11 2.57
C ASP A 68 -6.87 -5.71 2.13
N PHE A 69 -6.42 -5.55 0.87
CA PHE A 69 -6.04 -4.25 0.34
C PHE A 69 -7.20 -3.25 0.34
N PHE A 70 -8.37 -3.65 -0.18
CA PHE A 70 -9.53 -2.76 -0.21
C PHE A 70 -10.08 -2.46 1.18
N THR A 71 -9.95 -3.38 2.13
CA THR A 71 -10.27 -3.13 3.53
C THR A 71 -9.36 -2.04 4.12
N LEU A 72 -8.05 -2.08 3.87
CA LEU A 72 -7.12 -1.02 4.30
C LEU A 72 -7.47 0.33 3.64
N VAL A 73 -7.78 0.32 2.34
CA VAL A 73 -8.20 1.51 1.58
C VAL A 73 -9.46 2.14 2.18
N ASN A 74 -10.47 1.32 2.48
CA ASN A 74 -11.73 1.78 3.07
C ASN A 74 -11.52 2.34 4.47
N ARG A 75 -10.78 1.63 5.33
CA ARG A 75 -10.47 2.08 6.70
C ARG A 75 -9.65 3.38 6.72
N ALA A 76 -8.79 3.58 5.72
CA ALA A 76 -8.02 4.82 5.55
C ALA A 76 -8.82 5.99 4.95
N GLY A 77 -10.06 5.78 4.52
CA GLY A 77 -10.86 6.80 3.83
C GLY A 77 -10.33 7.14 2.43
N LEU A 78 -9.74 6.16 1.74
CA LEU A 78 -9.13 6.33 0.40
C LEU A 78 -9.92 5.63 -0.71
N ALA A 79 -11.13 5.15 -0.43
CA ALA A 79 -11.96 4.40 -1.38
C ALA A 79 -12.19 5.17 -2.68
N THR A 80 -12.59 6.45 -2.57
CA THR A 80 -12.81 7.26 -3.76
C THR A 80 -11.50 7.53 -4.50
N TYR A 81 -10.37 7.67 -3.82
CA TYR A 81 -9.05 7.83 -4.45
C TYR A 81 -8.66 6.66 -5.32
N VAL A 82 -8.85 5.43 -4.82
CA VAL A 82 -8.51 4.22 -5.57
C VAL A 82 -9.44 4.04 -6.77
N GLY A 83 -10.73 4.33 -6.62
CA GLY A 83 -11.71 4.23 -7.71
C GLY A 83 -11.56 5.29 -8.80
N ASP A 84 -10.71 6.29 -8.60
CA ASP A 84 -10.56 7.46 -9.47
C ASP A 84 -9.35 7.33 -10.39
N GLU A 85 -9.33 6.26 -11.17
CA GLU A 85 -8.33 6.00 -12.21
C GLU A 85 -8.56 6.90 -13.44
N ARG A 86 -8.36 8.21 -13.25
CA ARG A 86 -8.44 9.20 -14.33
C ARG A 86 -7.07 9.54 -14.90
N ASP A 87 -7.10 10.03 -16.13
CA ASP A 87 -5.95 10.64 -16.78
C ASP A 87 -5.40 11.78 -15.93
N GLN A 88 -4.09 11.77 -15.73
CA GLN A 88 -3.34 12.84 -15.08
C GLN A 88 -2.69 13.69 -16.15
N TYR A 89 -2.52 15.00 -15.92
CA TYR A 89 -2.05 15.92 -16.96
C TYR A 89 -0.74 16.60 -16.58
N CYS A 90 0.14 16.78 -17.55
CA CYS A 90 1.52 17.22 -17.36
C CYS A 90 1.59 18.62 -16.73
N MET A 91 1.06 19.63 -17.42
CA MET A 91 1.12 21.03 -16.99
C MET A 91 0.32 21.26 -15.72
N LEU A 92 -0.88 20.67 -15.61
CA LEU A 92 -1.69 20.72 -14.40
C LEU A 92 -0.90 20.21 -13.18
N THR A 93 -0.29 19.02 -13.30
CA THR A 93 0.46 18.41 -12.20
C THR A 93 1.68 19.26 -11.84
N LYS A 94 2.45 19.69 -12.84
CA LYS A 94 3.65 20.50 -12.65
C LYS A 94 3.33 21.81 -11.97
N THR A 95 2.43 22.60 -12.54
CA THR A 95 2.07 23.91 -12.01
C THR A 95 1.43 23.81 -10.62
N PHE A 96 0.59 22.81 -10.37
CA PHE A 96 -0.02 22.59 -9.07
C PHE A 96 1.03 22.30 -7.99
N VAL A 97 1.91 21.32 -8.22
CA VAL A 97 2.89 20.87 -7.22
C VAL A 97 3.96 21.94 -6.95
N GLU A 98 4.52 22.56 -8.00
CA GLU A 98 5.61 23.53 -7.85
C GLU A 98 5.16 24.83 -7.18
N SER A 99 3.88 25.18 -7.31
CA SER A 99 3.31 26.36 -6.66
C SER A 99 2.71 26.09 -5.28
N PHE A 100 2.66 24.81 -4.85
CA PHE A 100 1.97 24.43 -3.62
C PHE A 100 2.66 24.97 -2.37
N LYS A 101 1.87 25.59 -1.51
CA LYS A 101 2.28 26.14 -0.21
C LYS A 101 1.27 25.73 0.84
N PHE A 102 1.77 25.29 1.99
CA PHE A 102 0.94 24.98 3.14
C PHE A 102 1.27 25.92 4.30
N GLN A 103 0.26 26.63 4.79
CA GLN A 103 0.36 27.53 5.93
C GLN A 103 -0.40 26.94 7.11
N ASN A 104 0.33 26.31 8.02
CA ASN A 104 -0.27 25.64 9.18
C ASN A 104 -0.45 26.60 10.36
N THR A 105 -1.37 27.57 10.24
CA THR A 105 -1.72 28.44 11.36
C THR A 105 -2.61 27.71 12.37
N GLN A 106 -2.55 28.09 13.65
CA GLN A 106 -3.23 27.37 14.74
C GLN A 106 -4.75 27.27 14.56
N PHE A 107 -5.39 28.28 13.97
CA PHE A 107 -6.85 28.37 13.90
C PHE A 107 -7.40 28.31 12.48
N LYS A 108 -6.58 28.61 11.47
CA LYS A 108 -7.04 28.68 10.07
C LYS A 108 -5.94 28.19 9.12
N PRO A 109 -5.61 26.89 9.13
CA PRO A 109 -4.64 26.35 8.21
C PRO A 109 -5.14 26.50 6.77
N THR A 110 -4.27 26.94 5.86
CA THR A 110 -4.61 27.18 4.45
C THR A 110 -3.60 26.53 3.54
N VAL A 111 -4.04 26.23 2.32
CA VAL A 111 -3.19 25.83 1.20
C VAL A 111 -3.31 26.85 0.09
N ALA A 112 -2.21 27.15 -0.57
CA ALA A 112 -2.17 28.00 -1.74
C ALA A 112 -1.41 27.29 -2.86
N PHE A 113 -1.93 27.35 -4.07
CA PHE A 113 -1.38 26.67 -5.24
C PHE A 113 -1.91 27.36 -6.50
N LYS A 114 -1.48 26.89 -7.67
CA LYS A 114 -1.97 27.32 -8.97
C LYS A 114 -2.63 26.15 -9.69
N ILE A 115 -3.70 26.44 -10.41
CA ILE A 115 -4.27 25.55 -11.42
C ILE A 115 -4.04 26.24 -12.76
N TYR A 116 -3.07 25.75 -13.53
CA TYR A 116 -2.48 26.49 -14.65
C TYR A 116 -2.06 27.90 -14.20
N ASP A 117 -2.56 28.96 -14.85
CA ASP A 117 -2.21 30.34 -14.48
C ASP A 117 -3.03 30.92 -13.34
N ASN A 118 -4.00 30.19 -12.80
CA ASN A 118 -4.92 30.71 -11.78
C ASN A 118 -4.41 30.44 -10.37
N PRO A 119 -3.99 31.47 -9.61
CA PRO A 119 -3.64 31.30 -8.20
C PRO A 119 -4.91 31.08 -7.36
N ILE A 120 -4.89 30.05 -6.53
CA ILE A 120 -5.98 29.66 -5.66
C ILE A 120 -5.46 29.56 -4.23
N THR A 121 -6.27 29.98 -3.27
CA THR A 121 -6.04 29.77 -1.84
C THR A 121 -7.33 29.29 -1.22
N MET A 122 -7.25 28.22 -0.43
CA MET A 122 -8.40 27.67 0.28
C MET A 122 -8.02 27.17 1.66
N GLU A 123 -9.01 27.06 2.53
CA GLU A 123 -8.86 26.47 3.87
C GLU A 123 -8.53 24.98 3.76
N LEU A 124 -7.75 24.47 4.72
CA LEU A 124 -7.36 23.05 4.76
C LEU A 124 -8.59 22.13 4.77
N GLU A 125 -9.68 22.53 5.41
CA GLU A 125 -10.92 21.75 5.43
C GLU A 125 -11.54 21.62 4.03
N THR A 126 -11.58 22.72 3.26
CA THR A 126 -12.04 22.70 1.86
C THR A 126 -11.12 21.86 0.99
N PHE A 127 -9.80 21.93 1.22
CA PHE A 127 -8.84 21.05 0.57
C PHE A 127 -9.13 19.58 0.89
N CYS A 128 -9.29 19.21 2.16
CA CYS A 128 -9.67 17.85 2.56
C CYS A 128 -10.96 17.39 1.89
N ARG A 129 -11.98 18.25 1.81
CA ARG A 129 -13.25 17.96 1.14
C ARG A 129 -13.09 17.75 -0.36
N ALA A 130 -12.24 18.53 -1.03
CA ALA A 130 -11.92 18.34 -2.44
C ALA A 130 -11.22 17.00 -2.70
N LEU A 131 -10.46 16.53 -1.71
CA LEU A 131 -9.79 15.24 -1.75
C LEU A 131 -10.68 14.08 -1.30
N ASP A 132 -11.82 14.36 -0.67
CA ASP A 132 -12.68 13.37 0.00
C ASP A 132 -11.96 12.64 1.14
N ILE A 133 -11.19 13.39 1.93
CA ILE A 133 -10.49 12.92 3.14
C ILE A 133 -11.14 13.57 4.34
N ALA A 134 -11.41 12.78 5.38
CA ALA A 134 -11.98 13.29 6.62
C ALA A 134 -11.02 14.31 7.29
N PRO A 135 -11.48 15.54 7.61
CA PRO A 135 -10.66 16.57 8.26
C PRO A 135 -10.60 16.34 9.78
N VAL A 136 -10.12 15.17 10.19
CA VAL A 136 -10.07 14.72 11.59
C VAL A 136 -8.63 14.60 12.08
N GLY A 137 -8.43 14.66 13.40
CA GLY A 137 -7.11 14.51 14.03
C GLY A 137 -6.34 15.81 14.16
N ILE A 138 -5.09 15.70 14.62
CA ILE A 138 -4.25 16.85 14.95
C ILE A 138 -3.40 17.24 13.74
N ALA A 139 -3.59 18.45 13.23
CA ALA A 139 -2.80 19.03 12.12
C ALA A 139 -1.41 19.53 12.54
N ARG A 140 -0.88 19.12 13.70
CA ARG A 140 0.48 19.45 14.14
C ARG A 140 1.50 18.58 13.42
N ARG A 141 2.74 19.03 13.42
CA ARG A 141 3.85 18.24 12.87
C ARG A 141 3.98 16.97 13.71
N ILE A 142 4.24 15.85 13.06
CA ILE A 142 4.55 14.60 13.78
C ILE A 142 5.89 14.80 14.48
N ASP A 143 5.96 14.41 15.75
CA ASP A 143 7.20 14.50 16.52
C ASP A 143 8.31 13.63 15.90
N ASP A 144 9.57 13.95 16.18
CA ASP A 144 10.71 13.20 15.62
C ASP A 144 10.77 11.74 16.11
N ASN A 145 10.10 11.43 17.23
CA ASN A 145 10.05 10.11 17.85
C ASN A 145 8.61 9.74 18.28
N PRO A 146 7.70 9.52 17.33
CA PRO A 146 6.29 9.22 17.61
C PRO A 146 6.16 7.77 18.10
N ARG A 147 5.97 7.58 19.41
CA ARG A 147 6.03 6.26 20.06
C ARG A 147 4.98 5.27 19.49
N ASP A 148 3.76 5.73 19.31
CA ASP A 148 2.66 4.97 18.72
C ASP A 148 2.97 4.48 17.29
N LEU A 149 3.53 5.34 16.44
CA LEU A 149 3.92 4.94 15.09
C LEU A 149 5.13 4.00 15.06
N LEU A 150 6.05 4.15 16.02
CA LEU A 150 7.19 3.24 16.20
C LEU A 150 6.74 1.85 16.66
N GLU A 151 5.81 1.77 17.60
CA GLU A 151 5.19 0.52 18.05
C GLU A 151 4.45 -0.16 16.90
N LEU A 152 3.67 0.61 16.12
CA LEU A 152 3.04 0.09 14.91
C LEU A 152 4.06 -0.48 13.91
N TYR A 153 5.14 0.26 13.63
CA TYR A 153 6.17 -0.20 12.70
C TYR A 153 6.78 -1.53 13.15
N ARG A 154 7.09 -1.69 14.45
CA ARG A 154 7.57 -2.96 15.01
C ARG A 154 6.55 -4.09 14.82
N GLY A 155 5.28 -3.80 15.09
CA GLY A 155 4.19 -4.78 14.96
C GLY A 155 3.99 -5.31 13.54
N ILE A 156 4.34 -4.55 12.50
CA ILE A 156 4.23 -4.97 11.09
C ILE A 156 5.55 -5.50 10.49
N THR A 157 6.65 -5.47 11.23
CA THR A 157 8.00 -5.84 10.75
C THR A 157 8.72 -6.89 11.61
N ASN A 158 8.00 -7.58 12.51
CA ASN A 158 8.56 -8.55 13.45
C ASN A 158 9.67 -7.96 14.33
N ASP A 159 9.34 -6.86 15.00
CA ASP A 159 10.23 -6.15 15.94
C ASP A 159 11.53 -5.60 15.33
N ASP A 160 11.49 -5.17 14.06
CA ASP A 160 12.58 -4.35 13.50
C ASP A 160 12.77 -3.08 14.36
N CYS A 161 13.85 -3.07 15.15
CA CYS A 161 14.12 -2.03 16.13
C CYS A 161 14.72 -0.76 15.50
N ARG A 162 14.88 -0.73 14.17
CA ARG A 162 15.34 0.47 13.45
C ARG A 162 14.39 1.64 13.70
N THR A 163 14.97 2.83 13.77
CA THR A 163 14.19 4.08 13.76
C THR A 163 13.40 4.18 12.46
N ILE A 164 12.25 4.87 12.46
CA ILE A 164 11.41 5.10 11.26
C ILE A 164 12.27 5.60 10.09
N GLN A 165 13.24 6.47 10.36
CA GLN A 165 14.16 7.06 9.38
C GLN A 165 15.03 6.04 8.63
N ARG A 166 15.24 4.85 9.22
CA ARG A 166 15.96 3.73 8.61
C ARG A 166 15.04 2.59 8.19
N GLY A 167 13.75 2.72 8.47
CA GLY A 167 12.74 1.74 8.11
C GLY A 167 12.53 1.66 6.61
N LYS A 168 12.16 0.47 6.14
CA LYS A 168 11.96 0.19 4.71
C LYS A 168 10.59 -0.44 4.51
N ILE A 169 9.90 -0.02 3.45
CA ILE A 169 8.60 -0.62 3.09
C ILE A 169 8.74 -2.13 2.85
N ARG A 170 9.85 -2.57 2.24
CA ARG A 170 10.13 -3.99 2.01
C ARG A 170 10.20 -4.86 3.29
N ASN A 171 10.42 -4.25 4.45
CA ASN A 171 10.51 -4.96 5.74
C ASN A 171 9.12 -5.29 6.30
N ILE A 172 8.05 -4.67 5.79
CA ILE A 172 6.68 -4.99 6.17
C ILE A 172 6.42 -6.45 5.81
N GLN A 173 5.89 -7.24 6.73
CA GLN A 173 5.76 -8.67 6.51
C GLN A 173 4.47 -9.07 5.78
N LEU A 174 3.33 -8.46 6.13
CA LEU A 174 2.05 -8.72 5.46
C LEU A 174 2.04 -8.13 4.04
N PRO A 175 1.80 -8.94 2.99
CA PRO A 175 1.85 -8.46 1.61
C PRO A 175 0.81 -7.38 1.31
N ALA A 176 -0.41 -7.48 1.85
CA ALA A 176 -1.45 -6.45 1.67
C ALA A 176 -1.04 -5.09 2.26
N ILE A 177 -0.46 -5.08 3.47
CA ILE A 177 0.05 -3.87 4.13
C ILE A 177 1.23 -3.29 3.33
N LYS A 178 2.15 -4.15 2.88
CA LYS A 178 3.30 -3.74 2.07
C LYS A 178 2.85 -3.11 0.75
N TYR A 179 1.90 -3.73 0.05
CA TYR A 179 1.35 -3.22 -1.20
C TYR A 179 0.62 -1.88 -0.99
N PHE A 180 -0.19 -1.78 0.06
CA PHE A 180 -0.84 -0.52 0.44
C PHE A 180 0.17 0.61 0.72
N ALA A 181 1.29 0.30 1.39
CA ALA A 181 2.37 1.26 1.60
C ALA A 181 3.01 1.74 0.28
N TYR A 182 3.19 0.86 -0.71
CA TYR A 182 3.65 1.26 -2.05
C TYR A 182 2.63 2.13 -2.79
N TYR A 183 1.34 1.82 -2.69
CA TYR A 183 0.27 2.62 -3.28
C TYR A 183 0.26 4.05 -2.73
N ILE A 184 0.23 4.22 -1.40
CA ILE A 184 0.20 5.56 -0.80
C ILE A 184 1.48 6.36 -1.08
N ALA A 185 2.63 5.70 -1.24
CA ALA A 185 3.91 6.37 -1.47
C ALA A 185 3.88 7.25 -2.72
N THR A 186 3.37 6.73 -3.84
CA THR A 186 3.35 7.45 -5.12
C THR A 186 2.06 8.26 -5.30
N SER A 187 0.91 7.69 -4.95
CA SER A 187 -0.39 8.26 -5.33
C SER A 187 -0.93 9.30 -4.37
N ILE A 188 -0.53 9.25 -3.09
CA ILE A 188 -1.00 10.15 -2.05
C ILE A 188 0.14 11.04 -1.54
N LEU A 189 1.29 10.44 -1.24
CA LEU A 189 2.47 11.13 -0.72
C LEU A 189 3.40 11.62 -1.82
N GLY A 190 3.13 11.32 -3.09
CA GLY A 190 3.88 11.85 -4.22
C GLY A 190 5.39 11.65 -4.14
N ARG A 191 5.84 10.43 -3.81
CA ARG A 191 7.26 10.10 -3.63
C ARG A 191 7.77 9.25 -4.79
N GLU A 192 8.93 9.62 -5.31
CA GLU A 192 9.70 8.78 -6.23
C GLU A 192 10.38 7.61 -5.50
N ASN A 193 10.97 7.87 -4.34
CA ASN A 193 11.62 6.84 -3.53
C ASN A 193 10.61 6.12 -2.65
N THR A 194 10.20 4.94 -3.11
CA THR A 194 9.30 4.02 -2.42
C THR A 194 10.03 2.98 -1.56
N SER A 195 11.35 3.08 -1.37
CA SER A 195 12.09 2.13 -0.54
C SER A 195 11.97 2.42 0.96
N ASN A 196 11.98 3.69 1.34
CA ASN A 196 11.93 4.13 2.74
C ASN A 196 10.49 4.28 3.20
N ILE A 197 10.20 3.80 4.40
CA ILE A 197 8.96 4.18 5.10
C ILE A 197 9.13 5.58 5.71
N SER A 198 8.04 6.30 5.94
CA SER A 198 8.04 7.58 6.66
C SER A 198 6.95 7.61 7.72
N SER A 199 7.03 8.59 8.63
CA SER A 199 5.98 8.84 9.61
C SER A 199 4.62 9.08 8.95
N TYR A 200 4.59 9.63 7.74
CA TYR A 200 3.34 9.82 7.00
C TYR A 200 2.75 8.49 6.55
N HIS A 201 3.57 7.57 6.01
CA HIS A 201 3.10 6.21 5.70
C HIS A 201 2.51 5.53 6.94
N LEU A 202 3.21 5.64 8.07
CA LEU A 202 2.78 5.04 9.33
C LEU A 202 1.50 5.67 9.88
N ALA A 203 1.27 6.98 9.68
CA ALA A 203 0.01 7.61 10.06
C ALA A 203 -1.18 7.08 9.23
N PHE A 204 -1.01 6.90 7.91
CA PHE A 204 -2.02 6.26 7.06
C PHE A 204 -2.25 4.80 7.47
N LEU A 205 -1.18 4.05 7.72
CA LEU A 205 -1.27 2.67 8.20
C LEU A 205 -1.93 2.57 9.58
N ASN A 206 -1.67 3.50 10.49
CA ASN A 206 -2.28 3.51 11.81
C ASN A 206 -3.79 3.64 11.70
N ILE A 207 -4.28 4.58 10.89
CA ILE A 207 -5.72 4.73 10.65
C ILE A 207 -6.29 3.46 9.98
N ALA A 208 -5.61 2.93 8.97
CA ALA A 208 -6.08 1.74 8.25
C ALA A 208 -6.17 0.48 9.13
N LEU A 209 -5.23 0.31 10.07
CA LEU A 209 -5.09 -0.90 10.88
C LEU A 209 -5.78 -0.80 12.24
N THR A 210 -5.78 0.36 12.87
CA THR A 210 -6.29 0.56 14.24
C THR A 210 -7.54 1.44 14.30
N GLY A 211 -7.89 2.14 13.21
CA GLY A 211 -8.96 3.14 13.20
C GLY A 211 -8.63 4.42 13.97
N GLN A 212 -7.43 4.56 14.53
CA GLN A 212 -7.07 5.73 15.33
C GLN A 212 -6.79 6.96 14.46
N THR A 213 -7.65 7.97 14.55
CA THR A 213 -7.59 9.21 13.77
C THR A 213 -6.77 10.31 14.45
N SER A 214 -5.68 9.97 15.14
CA SER A 214 -4.85 10.93 15.89
C SER A 214 -4.16 11.96 14.97
N TYR A 215 -3.85 11.56 13.74
CA TYR A 215 -3.11 12.35 12.75
C TYR A 215 -4.03 12.89 11.66
N HIS A 216 -3.90 14.19 11.37
CA HIS A 216 -4.71 14.81 10.32
C HIS A 216 -4.15 14.56 8.92
N LEU A 217 -4.65 13.52 8.24
CA LEU A 217 -4.15 13.04 6.95
C LEU A 217 -4.05 14.13 5.87
N GLY A 218 -5.07 14.98 5.72
CA GLY A 218 -5.03 16.08 4.75
C GLY A 218 -3.91 17.10 5.03
N SER A 219 -3.52 17.26 6.29
CA SER A 219 -2.39 18.14 6.65
C SER A 219 -1.05 17.50 6.31
N LEU A 220 -0.95 16.16 6.39
CA LEU A 220 0.24 15.42 5.99
C LEU A 220 0.42 15.46 4.48
N ILE A 221 -0.67 15.30 3.71
CA ILE A 221 -0.66 15.48 2.25
C ILE A 221 -0.24 16.91 1.90
N ALA A 222 -0.84 17.93 2.52
CA ALA A 222 -0.50 19.33 2.27
C ALA A 222 0.97 19.64 2.59
N ARG A 223 1.49 19.14 3.72
CA ARG A 223 2.93 19.25 4.05
C ARG A 223 3.79 18.60 2.99
N ARG A 224 3.43 17.39 2.60
CA ARG A 224 4.21 16.63 1.63
C ARG A 224 4.27 17.32 0.27
N LEU A 225 3.15 17.87 -0.20
CA LEU A 225 3.10 18.68 -1.43
C LEU A 225 3.87 19.99 -1.30
N SER A 226 3.86 20.62 -0.12
CA SER A 226 4.65 21.84 0.11
C SER A 226 6.16 21.60 0.17
N ASN A 227 6.58 20.35 0.39
CA ASN A 227 7.98 19.96 0.36
C ASN A 227 8.43 19.75 -1.08
N ARG A 228 9.48 20.48 -1.47
CA ARG A 228 10.08 20.33 -2.80
C ARG A 228 10.61 18.90 -3.01
N GLY A 229 10.53 18.42 -4.24
CA GLY A 229 10.89 17.06 -4.60
C GLY A 229 10.36 16.66 -5.95
N PRO A 230 10.43 15.36 -6.27
CA PRO A 230 9.84 14.81 -7.47
C PRO A 230 8.37 15.23 -7.62
N ILE A 231 8.00 15.61 -8.84
CA ILE A 231 6.68 16.14 -9.13
C ILE A 231 5.70 14.98 -9.30
N PHE A 232 4.95 14.71 -8.23
CA PHE A 232 3.83 13.77 -8.20
C PHE A 232 2.63 14.48 -7.56
N GLY A 233 1.41 14.09 -7.94
CA GLY A 233 0.18 14.68 -7.41
C GLY A 233 -0.88 14.97 -8.46
N GLY A 234 -0.78 14.37 -9.65
CA GLY A 234 -1.75 14.60 -10.73
C GLY A 234 -3.17 14.24 -10.31
N THR A 235 -3.35 13.13 -9.59
CA THR A 235 -4.66 12.75 -9.02
C THR A 235 -5.21 13.81 -8.05
N ILE A 236 -4.35 14.38 -7.21
CA ILE A 236 -4.74 15.44 -6.25
C ILE A 236 -5.13 16.72 -7.00
N ALA A 237 -4.29 17.14 -7.95
CA ALA A 237 -4.52 18.33 -8.77
C ALA A 237 -5.84 18.23 -9.56
N LEU A 238 -6.10 17.07 -10.16
CA LEU A 238 -7.32 16.80 -10.92
C LEU A 238 -8.58 16.79 -10.05
N ARG A 239 -8.51 16.21 -8.84
CA ARG A 239 -9.60 16.26 -7.87
C ARG A 239 -9.96 17.67 -7.47
N ILE A 240 -8.95 18.50 -7.19
CA ILE A 240 -9.14 19.90 -6.86
C ILE A 240 -9.72 20.68 -8.04
N LEU A 241 -9.19 20.47 -9.25
CA LEU A 241 -9.72 21.07 -10.48
C LEU A 241 -11.20 20.71 -10.69
N THR A 242 -11.56 19.44 -10.48
CA THR A 242 -12.94 18.95 -10.56
C THR A 242 -13.82 19.59 -9.48
N HIS A 243 -13.34 19.64 -8.24
CA HIS A 243 -14.06 20.24 -7.11
C HIS A 243 -14.36 21.73 -7.36
N LEU A 244 -13.40 22.44 -7.95
CA LEU A 244 -13.53 23.85 -8.33
C LEU A 244 -14.32 24.07 -9.63
N ARG A 245 -14.71 22.99 -10.32
CA ARG A 245 -15.41 23.01 -11.61
C ARG A 245 -14.67 23.81 -12.69
N LEU A 246 -13.34 23.73 -12.69
CA LEU A 246 -12.50 24.34 -13.70
C LEU A 246 -12.26 23.35 -14.86
N PRO A 247 -12.13 23.83 -16.12
CA PRO A 247 -11.82 22.97 -17.25
C PRO A 247 -10.34 22.56 -17.26
N ILE A 248 -10.06 21.42 -17.89
CA ILE A 248 -8.70 21.02 -18.27
C ILE A 248 -8.27 21.86 -19.49
N ASP A 249 -7.01 22.27 -19.55
CA ASP A 249 -6.46 22.95 -20.74
C ASP A 249 -6.41 21.93 -21.89
N PRO A 250 -7.05 22.21 -23.05
CA PRO A 250 -7.06 21.28 -24.18
C PRO A 250 -5.66 21.00 -24.76
N ASN A 251 -4.65 21.80 -24.44
CA ASN A 251 -3.27 21.61 -24.87
C ASN A 251 -2.43 20.84 -23.84
N ASP A 252 -2.97 20.52 -22.67
CA ASP A 252 -2.23 19.75 -21.66
C ASP A 252 -2.18 18.27 -22.04
N VAL A 253 -0.99 17.69 -21.98
CA VAL A 253 -0.72 16.32 -22.42
C VAL A 253 -0.98 15.36 -21.26
N PRO A 254 -1.75 14.28 -21.47
CA PRO A 254 -1.95 13.27 -20.44
C PRO A 254 -0.65 12.51 -20.15
N LEU A 255 -0.41 12.23 -18.88
CA LEU A 255 0.68 11.39 -18.39
C LEU A 255 0.32 9.92 -18.57
N THR A 256 1.28 9.12 -19.00
CA THR A 256 1.10 7.66 -19.12
C THR A 256 0.70 7.06 -17.77
N PRO A 257 -0.45 6.36 -17.69
CA PRO A 257 -0.87 5.69 -16.46
C PRO A 257 0.19 4.71 -15.96
N ARG A 258 0.37 4.65 -14.65
CA ARG A 258 1.22 3.67 -13.98
C ARG A 258 0.37 2.75 -13.13
N ARG A 259 0.74 1.47 -13.10
CA ARG A 259 0.09 0.47 -12.24
C ARG A 259 1.12 -0.23 -11.37
N LEU A 260 0.68 -0.64 -10.19
CA LEU A 260 1.42 -1.55 -9.30
C LEU A 260 1.22 -3.00 -9.75
N ASP A 261 1.57 -3.28 -11.00
CA ASP A 261 1.45 -4.60 -11.62
C ASP A 261 2.61 -5.55 -11.23
N ILE A 262 2.64 -6.76 -11.80
CA ILE A 262 3.71 -7.73 -11.54
C ILE A 262 5.11 -7.18 -11.86
N THR A 263 5.26 -6.35 -12.88
CA THR A 263 6.55 -5.75 -13.28
C THR A 263 7.00 -4.71 -12.25
N ALA A 264 6.08 -3.88 -11.77
CA ALA A 264 6.33 -2.95 -10.67
C ALA A 264 6.68 -3.71 -9.38
N MET A 265 5.96 -4.79 -9.08
CA MET A 265 6.19 -5.61 -7.87
C MET A 265 7.53 -6.34 -7.90
N LYS A 266 8.00 -6.80 -9.06
CA LYS A 266 9.38 -7.27 -9.25
C LYS A 266 10.41 -6.18 -8.98
N SER A 267 10.18 -4.99 -9.54
CA SER A 267 11.07 -3.83 -9.36
C SER A 267 11.19 -3.38 -7.90
N HIS A 268 10.15 -3.63 -7.10
CA HIS A 268 10.13 -3.36 -5.66
C HIS A 268 10.67 -4.51 -4.81
N HIS A 269 11.08 -5.64 -5.40
CA HIS A 269 11.41 -6.88 -4.69
C HIS A 269 10.27 -7.36 -3.78
N PHE A 270 9.03 -7.08 -4.16
CA PHE A 270 7.84 -7.60 -3.48
C PHE A 270 7.68 -9.09 -3.81
N VAL A 271 7.85 -9.43 -5.10
CA VAL A 271 7.94 -10.80 -5.59
C VAL A 271 9.33 -11.08 -6.17
N THR A 272 9.64 -12.35 -6.40
CA THR A 272 10.87 -12.77 -7.09
C THR A 272 10.88 -12.36 -8.57
N THR A 273 12.06 -12.31 -9.18
CA THR A 273 12.22 -11.89 -10.58
C THR A 273 11.61 -12.85 -11.60
N ASP A 274 11.51 -14.12 -11.25
CA ASP A 274 10.94 -15.22 -12.05
C ASP A 274 9.43 -15.39 -11.85
N SER A 275 8.83 -14.71 -10.85
CA SER A 275 7.38 -14.76 -10.61
C SER A 275 6.57 -14.40 -11.86
N THR A 276 5.50 -15.14 -12.12
CA THR A 276 4.49 -14.80 -13.16
C THR A 276 3.19 -14.40 -12.47
N ILE A 277 2.17 -14.01 -13.26
CA ILE A 277 0.86 -13.72 -12.68
C ILE A 277 0.24 -14.98 -12.06
N ASP A 278 0.46 -16.15 -12.66
CA ASP A 278 -0.09 -17.44 -12.23
C ASP A 278 0.77 -18.14 -11.16
N ASN A 279 2.02 -17.71 -10.98
CA ASN A 279 2.94 -18.29 -10.01
C ASN A 279 3.76 -17.16 -9.35
N MET A 280 3.18 -16.54 -8.34
CA MET A 280 3.81 -15.45 -7.59
C MET A 280 4.53 -16.01 -6.37
N VAL A 281 5.78 -15.58 -6.19
CA VAL A 281 6.58 -15.91 -5.02
C VAL A 281 6.91 -14.64 -4.27
N TYR A 282 6.27 -14.46 -3.12
CA TYR A 282 6.45 -13.32 -2.23
C TYR A 282 7.77 -13.39 -1.47
N ARG A 283 8.38 -12.22 -1.30
CA ARG A 283 9.63 -12.01 -0.58
C ARG A 283 9.38 -11.44 0.81
N MET A 284 9.48 -12.31 1.81
CA MET A 284 9.30 -11.97 3.23
C MET A 284 10.66 -11.81 3.92
N LEU A 285 10.89 -10.65 4.54
CA LEU A 285 12.14 -10.34 5.24
C LEU A 285 11.93 -10.39 6.77
N PHE A 286 12.88 -10.96 7.48
CA PHE A 286 12.91 -11.02 8.93
C PHE A 286 13.93 -10.03 9.52
N ALA A 287 13.84 -9.79 10.84
CA ALA A 287 14.64 -8.79 11.54
C ALA A 287 16.15 -9.08 11.52
N ASP A 288 16.53 -10.37 11.47
CA ASP A 288 17.91 -10.85 11.30
C ASP A 288 18.46 -10.63 9.88
N GLY A 289 17.62 -10.22 8.94
CA GLY A 289 17.95 -9.98 7.55
C GLY A 289 17.80 -11.21 6.66
N GLU A 290 17.33 -12.34 7.20
CA GLU A 290 16.98 -13.50 6.39
C GLU A 290 15.73 -13.22 5.56
N GLU A 291 15.72 -13.76 4.36
CA GLU A 291 14.64 -13.64 3.42
C GLU A 291 14.06 -15.01 3.09
N LYS A 292 12.74 -15.13 3.16
CA LYS A 292 12.00 -16.33 2.82
C LYS A 292 11.08 -16.09 1.64
N GLU A 293 11.11 -17.03 0.72
CA GLU A 293 10.27 -17.08 -0.46
C GLU A 293 9.00 -17.87 -0.14
N ILE A 294 7.86 -17.27 -0.46
CA ILE A 294 6.54 -17.76 -0.05
C ILE A 294 5.64 -17.77 -1.29
N PRO A 295 5.19 -18.94 -1.79
CA PRO A 295 4.27 -18.97 -2.92
C PRO A 295 2.95 -18.31 -2.51
N LEU A 296 2.39 -17.44 -3.33
CA LEU A 296 1.08 -16.81 -3.12
C LEU A 296 0.00 -17.51 -3.99
N PRO A 297 -1.28 -17.49 -3.57
CA PRO A 297 -1.83 -16.86 -2.36
C PRO A 297 -1.64 -17.69 -1.08
N GLN A 298 -1.60 -17.02 0.09
CA GLN A 298 -1.41 -17.66 1.41
C GLN A 298 -2.35 -17.07 2.48
N PRO A 299 -3.67 -17.31 2.38
CA PRO A 299 -4.64 -16.74 3.33
C PRO A 299 -4.49 -17.28 4.77
N GLY A 300 -3.96 -18.50 4.94
CA GLY A 300 -3.65 -19.06 6.27
C GLY A 300 -2.46 -18.38 6.94
N LEU A 301 -1.55 -17.80 6.16
CA LEU A 301 -0.38 -17.07 6.65
C LEU A 301 -0.66 -15.58 6.81
N PHE A 302 -1.36 -14.99 5.84
CA PHE A 302 -1.57 -13.55 5.71
C PHE A 302 -3.06 -13.20 5.86
N CYS A 303 -3.38 -12.41 6.88
CA CYS A 303 -4.69 -11.82 7.10
C CYS A 303 -4.50 -10.54 7.92
N ILE A 304 -5.12 -9.43 7.48
CA ILE A 304 -5.00 -8.13 8.17
C ILE A 304 -5.78 -8.06 9.49
N ASP A 305 -6.79 -8.91 9.68
CA ASP A 305 -7.62 -8.93 10.90
C ASP A 305 -6.97 -9.75 12.03
N ARG A 306 -5.88 -10.46 11.73
CA ARG A 306 -5.06 -11.14 12.73
C ARG A 306 -4.06 -10.18 13.35
N GLN A 307 -3.95 -10.22 14.68
CA GLN A 307 -2.80 -9.69 15.41
C GLN A 307 -1.98 -10.83 16.05
N PRO A 308 -0.64 -10.71 16.11
CA PRO A 308 0.18 -9.64 15.54
C PRO A 308 0.22 -9.67 14.00
N TRP A 309 0.52 -8.51 13.39
CA TRP A 309 0.66 -8.31 11.93
C TRP A 309 2.01 -8.74 11.37
N SER A 310 2.80 -9.39 12.20
CA SER A 310 4.07 -9.99 11.86
C SER A 310 4.11 -11.41 12.40
N ARG A 311 4.99 -12.23 11.83
CA ARG A 311 5.25 -13.60 12.26
C ARG A 311 6.74 -13.81 12.48
N THR A 312 7.03 -14.68 13.44
CA THR A 312 8.39 -15.18 13.60
C THR A 312 8.74 -16.15 12.47
N LYS A 313 10.02 -16.42 12.30
CA LYS A 313 10.49 -17.34 11.28
C LYS A 313 9.94 -18.75 11.51
N GLU A 314 9.94 -19.19 12.77
CA GLU A 314 9.50 -20.50 13.20
C GLU A 314 8.01 -20.73 12.87
N GLU A 315 7.16 -19.72 13.11
CA GLU A 315 5.73 -19.79 12.77
C GLU A 315 5.51 -19.93 11.25
N VAL A 316 6.34 -19.27 10.44
CA VAL A 316 6.26 -19.38 8.98
C VAL A 316 6.81 -20.73 8.52
N ASP A 317 7.89 -21.24 9.12
CA ASP A 317 8.44 -22.57 8.83
C ASP A 317 7.45 -23.69 9.15
N GLU A 318 6.79 -23.62 10.31
CA GLU A 318 5.77 -24.58 10.72
C GLU A 318 4.57 -24.57 9.78
N HIS A 319 4.09 -23.38 9.41
CA HIS A 319 2.98 -23.26 8.47
C HIS A 319 3.29 -23.90 7.10
N MET A 320 4.49 -23.64 6.56
CA MET A 320 4.89 -24.22 5.28
C MET A 320 5.04 -25.74 5.34
N LYS A 321 5.58 -26.29 6.43
CA LYS A 321 5.68 -27.76 6.61
C LYS A 321 4.31 -28.43 6.64
N ILE A 322 3.34 -27.81 7.33
CA ILE A 322 1.97 -28.33 7.40
C ILE A 322 1.35 -28.33 6.01
N GLN A 323 1.54 -27.27 5.23
CA GLN A 323 1.02 -27.18 3.87
C GLN A 323 1.66 -28.21 2.94
N ASP A 324 2.98 -28.38 2.99
CA ASP A 324 3.71 -29.37 2.18
C ASP A 324 3.23 -30.80 2.50
N PHE A 325 2.98 -31.10 3.78
CA PHE A 325 2.45 -32.41 4.21
C PHE A 325 1.05 -32.67 3.63
N HIS A 326 0.15 -31.69 3.67
CA HIS A 326 -1.19 -31.84 3.10
C HIS A 326 -1.14 -32.03 1.58
N GLN A 327 -0.30 -31.27 0.86
CA GLN A 327 -0.17 -31.43 -0.60
C GLN A 327 0.36 -32.82 -1.01
N GLN A 328 1.28 -33.39 -0.24
CA GLN A 328 1.80 -34.74 -0.51
C GLN A 328 0.74 -35.82 -0.29
N HIS A 329 -0.05 -35.73 0.79
CA HIS A 329 -1.06 -36.75 1.09
C HIS A 329 -2.34 -36.63 0.23
N ASP A 330 -2.79 -35.41 -0.09
CA ASP A 330 -3.97 -35.22 -0.96
C ASP A 330 -3.70 -35.65 -2.42
N SER A 331 -2.43 -35.72 -2.84
CA SER A 331 -2.04 -36.20 -4.18
C SER A 331 -1.82 -37.71 -4.27
N GLU A 332 -1.56 -38.39 -3.14
CA GLU A 332 -1.44 -39.85 -3.07
C GLU A 332 -2.80 -40.55 -2.92
N ASP A 333 -3.80 -39.89 -2.32
CA ASP A 333 -5.15 -40.45 -2.10
C ASP A 333 -6.18 -40.05 -3.19
N ALA A 334 -5.74 -39.41 -4.29
CA ALA A 334 -6.57 -39.14 -5.45
C ALA A 334 -6.78 -40.42 -6.29
N GLU A 335 -7.50 -41.40 -5.73
CA GLU A 335 -8.07 -42.47 -6.54
C GLU A 335 -9.04 -41.85 -7.55
N PRO A 336 -8.94 -42.18 -8.84
CA PRO A 336 -9.95 -41.80 -9.81
C PRO A 336 -11.23 -42.58 -9.49
N SER A 337 -12.13 -41.97 -8.72
CA SER A 337 -13.46 -42.51 -8.48
C SER A 337 -14.28 -42.45 -9.77
N TYR A 338 -14.23 -43.53 -10.54
CA TYR A 338 -15.23 -43.84 -11.55
C TYR A 338 -16.43 -44.47 -10.82
N ASP A 339 -17.42 -43.65 -10.48
CA ASP A 339 -18.87 -43.94 -10.47
C ASP A 339 -19.56 -43.02 -9.48
N CYS A 340 -20.20 -41.97 -10.00
CA CYS A 340 -21.17 -41.19 -9.26
C CYS A 340 -22.58 -41.62 -9.70
N THR A 341 -23.04 -42.79 -9.24
CA THR A 341 -24.47 -43.06 -9.16
C THR A 341 -25.03 -42.40 -7.91
N VAL A 342 -25.66 -41.24 -8.11
CA VAL A 342 -26.46 -40.54 -7.11
C VAL A 342 -27.64 -41.43 -6.72
N THR A 343 -27.59 -41.98 -5.50
CA THR A 343 -28.72 -42.68 -4.88
C THR A 343 -29.26 -41.80 -3.77
N TYR A 344 -30.49 -41.32 -3.92
CA TYR A 344 -31.20 -40.55 -2.89
C TYR A 344 -31.69 -41.48 -1.77
N PRO A 345 -31.47 -41.17 -0.48
CA PRO A 345 -32.10 -41.88 0.61
C PRO A 345 -33.31 -41.09 1.12
N ASP A 346 -34.51 -41.58 0.81
CA ASP A 346 -35.60 -41.67 1.78
C ASP A 346 -36.77 -42.40 1.13
N VAL A 347 -37.14 -43.58 1.65
CA VAL A 347 -38.50 -43.92 2.09
C VAL A 347 -38.42 -45.24 2.88
N SER A 348 -38.61 -45.16 4.19
CA SER A 348 -38.96 -46.34 5.01
C SER A 348 -40.35 -46.84 4.61
N SER A 349 -40.41 -48.09 4.15
CA SER A 349 -41.66 -48.81 3.88
C SER A 349 -42.31 -49.30 5.17
N SER A 350 -43.59 -49.01 5.35
CA SER A 350 -44.49 -49.74 6.25
C SER A 350 -45.78 -50.12 5.51
N THR A 351 -45.91 -51.43 5.35
CA THR A 351 -47.11 -52.29 5.41
C THR A 351 -48.37 -51.97 4.57
N TYR A 352 -48.70 -52.95 3.73
CA TYR A 352 -49.93 -53.19 2.97
C TYR A 352 -51.25 -52.81 3.65
N LEU A 353 -52.20 -52.28 2.86
CA LEU A 353 -53.55 -52.86 2.68
C LEU A 353 -54.21 -52.35 1.37
N GLU A 354 -55.11 -53.18 0.87
CA GLU A 354 -55.77 -53.34 -0.44
C GLU A 354 -56.53 -52.14 -1.09
N PRO A 355 -56.98 -52.30 -2.37
CA PRO A 355 -57.35 -51.22 -3.26
C PRO A 355 -58.84 -50.84 -3.19
N GLY A 356 -59.12 -49.56 -3.42
CA GLY A 356 -60.49 -49.04 -3.52
C GLY A 356 -60.60 -47.92 -4.56
N ARG A 357 -61.13 -48.29 -5.73
CA ARG A 357 -62.00 -47.49 -6.61
C ARG A 357 -61.58 -46.06 -7.02
N SER A 358 -61.20 -45.96 -8.29
CA SER A 358 -61.88 -45.19 -9.36
C SER A 358 -62.62 -43.90 -8.96
N SER A 359 -62.19 -42.75 -9.51
CA SER A 359 -63.08 -41.80 -10.19
C SER A 359 -62.33 -40.57 -10.72
N SER A 360 -62.42 -40.40 -12.05
CA SER A 360 -62.31 -39.20 -12.90
C SER A 360 -62.34 -37.81 -12.23
N TYR A 361 -61.55 -36.86 -12.76
CA TYR A 361 -62.07 -35.81 -13.67
C TYR A 361 -60.95 -35.00 -14.35
N TYR A 362 -61.28 -34.54 -15.57
CA TYR A 362 -60.48 -33.81 -16.56
C TYR A 362 -60.23 -32.33 -16.22
N GLY A 363 -59.21 -31.74 -16.89
CA GLY A 363 -59.06 -30.30 -17.16
C GLY A 363 -57.58 -29.92 -17.21
N ASP A 364 -56.86 -29.98 -18.33
CA ASP A 364 -56.86 -29.02 -19.46
C ASP A 364 -56.96 -27.55 -18.96
N THR A 365 -56.13 -26.58 -19.31
CA THR A 365 -55.21 -26.37 -20.44
C THR A 365 -54.59 -24.97 -20.26
N THR A 366 -53.30 -24.79 -20.61
CA THR A 366 -52.71 -23.60 -21.32
C THR A 366 -52.84 -22.19 -20.70
N SER A 367 -52.06 -21.15 -21.00
CA SER A 367 -51.05 -20.86 -22.01
C SER A 367 -50.13 -19.76 -21.49
N TRP A 368 -48.92 -19.75 -22.01
CA TRP A 368 -47.96 -18.64 -21.97
C TRP A 368 -48.51 -17.37 -22.64
N GLY A 369 -48.10 -16.22 -22.13
CA GLY A 369 -48.21 -14.91 -22.78
C GLY A 369 -46.97 -14.07 -22.45
N PRO A 370 -46.30 -13.43 -23.44
CA PRO A 370 -45.05 -12.72 -23.25
C PRO A 370 -45.23 -11.21 -22.97
N TRP A 371 -44.12 -10.66 -22.50
CA TRP A 371 -43.84 -9.32 -22.00
C TRP A 371 -44.05 -8.19 -23.03
N GLU A 372 -44.62 -7.08 -22.55
CA GLU A 372 -44.22 -5.71 -22.87
C GLU A 372 -43.70 -5.03 -21.60
#